data_AF-A0A832PXW7-F1
#
_entry.id   AF-A0A832PXW7-F1
#
_cell.length_a   1.000
_cell.length_b   1.000
_cell.length_c   1.000
_cell.angle_alpha   90.00
_cell.angle_beta   90.00
_cell.angle_gamma   90.00
#
_symmetry.space_group_name_H-M   'P 1'
#
loop_
_entity.id
_entity.type
_entity.pdbx_description
1 polymer ?
#
loop_
_entity_poly.entity_id
_entity_poly.type
_entity_poly.pdbx_seq_one_letter_code
_entity_poly.pdbx_strand_id
1 'polypeptide(L)'
;MQQIFFPAEWHSQSGVQLTWPHMGTDWADILDEVIDCYLSISREIIKREKLLIVAPGNSEVEQYFSKEEKKNIIFTEVESNDTWTRDHGAISVFIDGKPTLLDFGFNGWGLKFAANHDNQINNKLYKKSIFNS
;
A
#
# COMPACT_ATOMS: atom_id res chain seq x y z
N MET A 1 4.63 31.65 -6.78
CA MET A 1 5.01 30.25 -6.97
C MET A 1 4.47 29.47 -5.78
N GLN A 2 3.92 28.27 -5.99
CA GLN A 2 3.49 27.41 -4.88
C GLN A 2 4.72 26.92 -4.11
N GLN A 3 4.63 26.86 -2.79
CA GLN A 3 5.67 26.28 -1.95
C GLN A 3 5.43 24.78 -1.83
N ILE A 4 6.40 23.97 -2.27
CA ILE A 4 6.35 22.51 -2.20
C ILE A 4 7.34 22.02 -1.15
N PHE A 5 6.87 21.23 -0.20
CA PHE A 5 7.71 20.49 0.74
C PHE A 5 7.51 19.00 0.54
N PHE A 6 8.59 18.31 0.15
CA PHE A 6 8.63 16.85 0.08
C PHE A 6 9.25 16.32 1.38
N PRO A 7 8.44 15.74 2.30
CA PRO A 7 8.96 15.25 3.56
C PRO A 7 9.92 14.07 3.37
N ALA A 8 10.95 14.04 4.19
CA ALA A 8 11.80 12.85 4.33
C ALA A 8 11.06 11.72 5.05
N GLU A 9 11.53 10.49 4.90
CA GLU A 9 10.85 9.31 5.45
C GLU A 9 10.81 9.27 7.00
N TRP A 10 11.74 9.96 7.68
CA TRP A 10 11.72 10.11 9.13
C TRP A 10 10.77 11.21 9.64
N HIS A 11 10.08 11.91 8.75
CA HIS A 11 9.01 12.83 9.14
C HIS A 11 7.85 12.04 9.78
N SER A 12 7.06 12.68 10.64
CA SER A 12 5.87 12.05 11.22
C SER A 12 4.96 11.50 10.13
N GLN A 13 4.54 10.23 10.30
CA GLN A 13 3.75 9.46 9.35
C GLN A 13 2.35 9.19 9.92
N SER A 14 1.34 9.11 9.05
CA SER A 14 -0.02 8.69 9.41
C SER A 14 -0.21 7.17 9.34
N GLY A 15 0.70 6.46 8.66
CA GLY A 15 0.68 5.02 8.49
C GLY A 15 1.50 4.57 7.27
N VAL A 16 1.70 3.25 7.17
CA VAL A 16 2.38 2.57 6.06
C VAL A 16 1.37 1.86 5.18
N GLN A 17 1.62 1.80 3.87
CA GLN A 17 0.83 0.99 2.93
C GLN A 17 1.62 -0.25 2.49
N LEU A 18 0.93 -1.40 2.44
CA LEU A 18 1.42 -2.64 1.82
C LEU A 18 0.40 -3.15 0.80
N THR A 19 0.87 -3.58 -0.38
CA THR A 19 0.11 -4.37 -1.35
C THR A 19 0.38 -5.84 -1.06
N TRP A 20 -0.67 -6.59 -0.75
CA TRP A 20 -0.57 -7.95 -0.22
C TRP A 20 -0.24 -8.97 -1.33
N PRO A 21 0.64 -9.97 -1.10
CA PRO A 21 0.90 -11.05 -2.05
C PRO A 21 -0.36 -11.93 -2.24
N HIS A 22 -0.56 -12.48 -3.44
CA HIS A 22 -1.70 -13.35 -3.74
C HIS A 22 -1.38 -14.34 -4.87
N MET A 23 -2.25 -15.33 -5.07
CA MET A 23 -2.10 -16.38 -6.10
C MET A 23 -2.03 -15.87 -7.56
N GLY A 24 -2.27 -14.59 -7.79
CA GLY A 24 -2.23 -13.96 -9.10
C GLY A 24 -0.93 -13.20 -9.39
N THR A 25 0.04 -13.26 -8.48
CA THR A 25 1.37 -12.65 -8.64
C THR A 25 2.44 -13.72 -8.85
N ASP A 26 3.67 -13.29 -9.12
CA ASP A 26 4.83 -14.18 -9.25
C ASP A 26 5.19 -14.90 -7.94
N TRP A 27 4.53 -14.57 -6.82
CA TRP A 27 4.72 -15.22 -5.52
C TRP A 27 3.97 -16.55 -5.38
N ALA A 28 3.11 -16.92 -6.34
CA ALA A 28 2.19 -18.07 -6.22
C ALA A 28 2.87 -19.37 -5.77
N ASP A 29 4.07 -19.68 -6.27
CA ASP A 29 4.79 -20.92 -5.96
C ASP A 29 5.37 -20.97 -4.54
N ILE A 30 5.51 -19.81 -3.88
CA ILE A 30 6.07 -19.66 -2.52
C ILE A 30 5.20 -18.78 -1.62
N LEU A 31 3.89 -18.74 -1.90
CA LEU A 31 2.98 -17.74 -1.33
C LEU A 31 2.96 -17.78 0.20
N ASP A 32 2.97 -18.97 0.80
CA ASP A 32 2.96 -19.13 2.26
C ASP A 32 4.20 -18.49 2.92
N GLU A 33 5.39 -18.68 2.33
CA GLU A 33 6.64 -18.09 2.83
C GLU A 33 6.61 -16.56 2.76
N VAL A 34 6.08 -16.02 1.67
CA VAL A 34 5.95 -14.57 1.47
C VAL A 34 4.90 -13.98 2.40
N ILE A 35 3.79 -14.68 2.62
CA ILE A 35 2.76 -14.28 3.60
C ILE A 35 3.37 -14.22 5.01
N ASP A 36 4.17 -15.19 5.43
CA ASP A 36 4.85 -15.16 6.73
C ASP A 36 5.77 -13.93 6.89
N CYS A 37 6.47 -13.55 5.80
CA CYS A 37 7.25 -12.31 5.75
C CYS A 37 6.37 -11.07 5.91
N TYR A 38 5.29 -10.99 5.14
CA TYR A 38 4.34 -9.86 5.20
C TYR A 38 3.65 -9.75 6.56
N LEU A 39 3.32 -10.85 7.20
CA LEU A 39 2.78 -10.87 8.56
C LEU A 39 3.79 -10.34 9.58
N SER A 40 5.06 -10.72 9.45
CA SER A 40 6.13 -10.23 10.32
C SER A 40 6.31 -8.73 10.20
N ILE A 41 6.36 -8.21 8.97
CA ILE A 41 6.46 -6.76 8.69
C ILE A 41 5.23 -6.02 9.21
N SER A 42 4.03 -6.54 8.90
CA SER A 42 2.75 -5.93 9.31
C SER A 42 2.65 -5.80 10.82
N ARG A 43 3.02 -6.86 11.57
CA ARG A 43 2.99 -6.86 13.03
C ARG A 43 3.98 -5.88 13.65
N GLU A 44 5.10 -5.58 12.99
CA GLU A 44 6.01 -4.53 13.46
C GLU A 44 5.50 -3.12 13.16
N ILE A 45 4.84 -2.91 12.01
CA ILE A 45 4.24 -1.61 11.67
C ILE A 45 3.12 -1.25 12.66
N ILE A 46 2.17 -2.16 12.90
CA ILE A 46 0.98 -1.89 13.72
C ILE A 46 1.27 -1.63 15.20
N LYS A 47 2.50 -1.89 15.66
CA LYS A 47 2.98 -1.51 16.99
C LYS A 47 3.30 -0.01 17.11
N ARG A 48 3.46 0.69 15.98
CA ARG A 48 3.97 2.06 15.91
C ARG A 48 3.01 3.01 15.18
N GLU A 49 2.31 2.52 14.16
CA GLU A 49 1.44 3.34 13.30
C GLU A 49 0.32 2.53 12.64
N LYS A 50 -0.60 3.20 11.94
CA LYS A 50 -1.63 2.51 11.15
C LYS A 50 -0.99 1.76 9.98
N LEU A 51 -1.55 0.62 9.62
CA LEU A 51 -1.19 -0.12 8.42
C LEU A 51 -2.37 -0.14 7.44
N LEU A 52 -2.15 0.27 6.20
CA LEU A 52 -3.09 0.09 5.10
C LEU A 52 -2.67 -1.15 4.31
N ILE A 53 -3.52 -2.17 4.28
CA ILE A 53 -3.34 -3.36 3.45
C ILE A 53 -4.26 -3.27 2.23
N VAL A 54 -3.65 -3.29 1.05
CA VAL A 54 -4.33 -3.34 -0.25
C VAL A 54 -4.24 -4.77 -0.76
N ALA A 55 -5.36 -5.42 -1.03
CA ALA A 55 -5.38 -6.79 -1.52
C ALA A 55 -6.56 -7.03 -2.48
N PRO A 56 -6.54 -8.04 -3.35
CA PRO A 56 -7.71 -8.45 -4.13
C PRO A 56 -8.88 -8.87 -3.23
N GLY A 57 -10.11 -8.75 -3.72
CA GLY A 57 -11.32 -9.01 -2.90
C GLY A 57 -11.48 -10.46 -2.39
N ASN A 58 -10.76 -11.41 -2.96
CA ASN A 58 -10.79 -12.83 -2.59
C ASN A 58 -9.61 -13.28 -1.71
N SER A 59 -8.81 -12.35 -1.19
CA SER A 59 -7.52 -12.65 -0.54
C SER A 59 -7.62 -13.10 0.93
N GLU A 60 -8.79 -12.98 1.56
CA GLU A 60 -9.06 -13.35 2.96
C GLU A 60 -8.02 -12.83 3.99
N VAL A 61 -7.26 -11.78 3.68
CA VAL A 61 -6.08 -11.33 4.45
C VAL A 61 -6.40 -11.04 5.91
N GLU A 62 -7.61 -10.56 6.16
CA GLU A 62 -8.15 -10.31 7.47
C GLU A 62 -8.08 -11.51 8.42
N GLN A 63 -8.07 -12.76 7.93
CA GLN A 63 -8.04 -13.94 8.78
C GLN A 63 -6.71 -14.14 9.52
N TYR A 64 -5.61 -13.56 9.00
CA TYR A 64 -4.29 -13.70 9.61
C TYR A 64 -4.06 -12.81 10.83
N PHE A 65 -4.97 -11.87 11.09
CA PHE A 65 -4.85 -10.88 12.15
C PHE A 65 -5.94 -11.08 13.21
N SER A 66 -5.53 -11.04 14.48
CA SER A 66 -6.43 -11.04 15.61
C SER A 66 -7.31 -9.78 15.64
N LYS A 67 -8.44 -9.85 16.36
CA LYS A 67 -9.34 -8.70 16.52
C LYS A 67 -8.65 -7.45 17.08
N GLU A 68 -7.61 -7.63 17.91
CA GLU A 68 -6.85 -6.51 18.46
C GLU A 68 -5.93 -5.88 17.41
N GLU A 69 -5.17 -6.70 16.66
CA GLU A 69 -4.29 -6.23 15.59
C GLU A 69 -5.07 -5.45 14.52
N LYS A 70 -6.26 -5.93 14.15
CA LYS A 70 -7.13 -5.28 13.17
C LYS A 70 -7.50 -3.84 13.49
N LYS A 71 -7.46 -3.41 14.76
CA LYS A 71 -7.79 -2.02 15.13
C LYS A 71 -6.83 -0.99 14.52
N ASN A 72 -5.59 -1.39 14.26
CA ASN A 72 -4.57 -0.55 13.64
C ASN A 72 -4.38 -0.85 12.15
N ILE A 73 -5.25 -1.67 11.54
CA ILE A 73 -5.17 -2.05 10.14
C ILE A 73 -6.41 -1.57 9.40
N ILE A 74 -6.19 -0.90 8.27
CA ILE A 74 -7.21 -0.57 7.28
C ILE A 74 -7.06 -1.58 6.16
N PHE A 75 -8.08 -2.39 5.92
CA PHE A 75 -8.12 -3.32 4.79
C PHE A 75 -8.89 -2.68 3.64
N THR A 76 -8.39 -2.83 2.41
CA THR A 76 -9.10 -2.35 1.24
C THR A 76 -8.91 -3.24 0.02
N GLU A 77 -10.01 -3.48 -0.66
CA GLU A 77 -10.04 -4.36 -1.83
C GLU A 77 -9.69 -3.59 -3.11
N VAL A 78 -8.53 -3.90 -3.69
CA VAL A 78 -8.06 -3.40 -4.99
C VAL A 78 -7.15 -4.45 -5.63
N GLU A 79 -7.41 -4.78 -6.89
CA GLU A 79 -6.53 -5.62 -7.71
C GLU A 79 -5.12 -5.02 -7.88
N SER A 80 -4.11 -5.90 -7.87
CA SER A 80 -2.69 -5.61 -8.08
C SER A 80 -2.05 -6.60 -9.06
N ASN A 81 -0.94 -6.21 -9.69
CA ASN A 81 -0.06 -7.12 -10.43
C ASN A 81 1.04 -7.67 -9.51
N ASP A 82 1.56 -6.84 -8.61
CA ASP A 82 2.66 -7.21 -7.71
C ASP A 82 2.58 -6.42 -6.38
N THR A 83 3.54 -6.62 -5.49
CA THR A 83 3.46 -6.19 -4.10
C THR A 83 4.29 -4.93 -3.76
N TRP A 84 4.91 -4.32 -4.76
CA TRP A 84 5.91 -3.25 -4.61
C TRP A 84 5.32 -1.85 -4.41
N THR A 85 4.62 -1.66 -3.29
CA THR A 85 3.97 -0.37 -2.95
C THR A 85 4.91 0.83 -2.99
N ARG A 86 6.21 0.62 -2.74
CA ARG A 86 7.21 1.69 -2.83
C ARG A 86 7.25 2.35 -4.21
N ASP A 87 7.04 1.58 -5.27
CA ASP A 87 7.27 2.03 -6.64
C ASP A 87 5.99 2.51 -7.33
N HIS A 88 4.84 1.94 -6.93
CA HIS A 88 3.54 2.31 -7.49
C HIS A 88 2.71 3.19 -6.54
N GLY A 89 3.12 3.37 -5.28
CA GLY A 89 2.41 4.17 -4.30
C GLY A 89 2.50 5.67 -4.56
N ALA A 90 1.49 6.42 -4.11
CA ALA A 90 1.49 7.87 -4.26
C ALA A 90 2.62 8.53 -3.46
N ILE A 91 3.21 9.58 -4.03
CA ILE A 91 4.23 10.39 -3.35
C ILE A 91 3.54 11.51 -2.58
N SER A 92 3.70 11.51 -1.25
CA SER A 92 3.16 12.54 -0.36
C SER A 92 4.00 13.80 -0.37
N VAL A 93 3.36 14.96 -0.55
CA VAL A 93 3.98 16.29 -0.45
C VAL A 93 3.05 17.24 0.31
N PHE A 94 3.58 18.40 0.71
CA PHE A 94 2.78 19.53 1.14
C PHE A 94 2.87 20.64 0.09
N ILE A 95 1.72 21.04 -0.47
CA ILE A 95 1.62 22.19 -1.38
C ILE A 95 0.95 23.32 -0.61
N ASP A 96 1.67 24.42 -0.41
CA ASP A 96 1.22 25.55 0.41
C ASP A 96 0.72 25.11 1.81
N GLY A 97 1.43 24.14 2.41
CA GLY A 97 1.13 23.57 3.72
C GLY A 97 0.01 22.52 3.74
N LYS A 98 -0.64 22.22 2.60
CA LYS A 98 -1.71 21.23 2.52
C LYS A 98 -1.19 19.86 2.10
N PRO A 99 -1.52 18.77 2.83
CA PRO A 99 -1.20 17.41 2.41
C PRO A 99 -1.76 17.13 1.01
N THR A 100 -0.91 16.65 0.12
CA THR A 100 -1.26 16.35 -1.27
C THR A 100 -0.56 15.06 -1.69
N LEU A 101 -1.29 14.20 -2.40
CA LEU A 101 -0.76 12.96 -2.96
C LEU A 101 -0.50 13.15 -4.46
N LEU A 102 0.71 12.82 -4.90
CA LEU A 102 1.10 12.81 -6.31
C LEU A 102 1.02 11.38 -6.84
N ASP A 103 0.14 11.15 -7.81
CA ASP A 103 -0.07 9.87 -8.48
C ASP A 103 0.78 9.80 -9.76
N PHE A 104 2.08 9.48 -9.61
CA PHE A 104 2.97 9.29 -10.74
C PHE A 104 2.68 7.98 -11.47
N GLY A 105 2.85 7.96 -12.79
CA GLY A 105 2.66 6.75 -13.58
C GLY A 105 3.73 5.70 -13.28
N PHE A 106 3.29 4.51 -12.88
CA PHE A 106 4.11 3.31 -12.77
C PHE A 106 3.87 2.40 -13.99
N ASN A 107 4.96 1.86 -14.55
CA ASN A 107 4.90 1.08 -15.80
C ASN A 107 5.66 -0.25 -15.73
N GLY A 108 5.88 -0.80 -14.53
CA GLY A 108 6.60 -2.06 -14.37
C GLY A 108 8.08 -1.94 -14.73
N TRP A 109 8.76 -0.96 -14.13
CA TRP A 109 10.20 -0.68 -14.26
C TRP A 109 10.69 -0.59 -15.72
N GLY A 110 10.01 0.23 -16.52
CA GLY A 110 10.33 0.39 -17.94
C GLY A 110 9.74 -0.71 -18.81
N LEU A 111 8.47 -1.04 -18.57
CA LEU A 111 7.68 -2.01 -19.33
C LEU A 111 8.27 -3.43 -19.30
N LYS A 112 9.03 -3.77 -18.25
CA LYS A 112 9.56 -5.12 -18.05
C LYS A 112 8.48 -6.08 -17.58
N PHE A 113 7.50 -5.57 -16.84
CA PHE A 113 6.40 -6.34 -16.25
C PHE A 113 5.07 -5.65 -16.49
N ALA A 114 3.97 -6.41 -16.42
CA ALA A 114 2.62 -5.86 -16.47
C ALA A 114 2.35 -5.04 -15.18
N ALA A 115 1.82 -3.83 -15.34
CA ALA A 115 1.52 -2.91 -14.24
C ALA A 115 0.13 -2.25 -14.38
N ASN A 116 -0.76 -2.89 -15.15
CA ASN A 116 -2.09 -2.36 -15.47
C ASN A 116 -2.98 -2.19 -14.22
N HIS A 117 -2.80 -3.01 -13.20
CA HIS A 117 -3.48 -2.92 -11.91
C HIS A 117 -2.73 -2.02 -10.93
N ASP A 118 -1.41 -2.18 -10.81
CA ASP A 118 -0.57 -1.39 -9.87
C ASP A 118 -0.70 0.12 -10.11
N ASN A 119 -0.63 0.53 -11.38
CA ASN A 119 -0.75 1.92 -11.80
C ASN A 119 -2.15 2.53 -11.54
N GLN A 120 -3.12 1.74 -11.09
CA GLN A 120 -4.47 2.21 -10.75
C GLN A 120 -4.74 2.19 -9.24
N ILE A 121 -3.83 1.68 -8.41
CA ILE A 121 -4.06 1.52 -6.98
C ILE A 121 -4.38 2.87 -6.33
N ASN A 122 -3.53 3.89 -6.51
CA ASN A 122 -3.70 5.20 -5.88
C ASN A 122 -5.04 5.84 -6.24
N ASN A 123 -5.42 5.83 -7.52
CA ASN A 123 -6.69 6.38 -7.98
C ASN A 123 -7.90 5.66 -7.36
N LYS A 124 -7.83 4.34 -7.25
CA LYS A 124 -8.89 3.54 -6.62
C LYS A 124 -8.99 3.80 -5.11
N LEU A 125 -7.85 3.90 -4.42
CA LEU A 125 -7.80 4.25 -3.00
C LEU A 125 -8.39 5.65 -2.75
N TYR A 126 -8.03 6.62 -3.59
CA TYR A 126 -8.57 7.98 -3.52
C TYR A 126 -10.09 8.00 -3.72
N LYS A 127 -10.60 7.32 -4.75
CA LYS A 127 -12.06 7.20 -5.01
C LYS A 127 -12.81 6.51 -3.87
N LYS A 128 -12.17 5.57 -3.18
CA LYS A 128 -12.71 4.91 -1.98
C LYS A 128 -12.59 5.75 -0.70
N SER A 129 -12.05 6.98 -0.79
CA SER A 129 -11.80 7.87 0.37
C SER A 129 -10.88 7.27 1.43
N ILE A 130 -10.02 6.31 1.08
CA ILE A 130 -9.16 5.62 2.05
C ILE A 130 -8.20 6.58 2.76
N PHE A 131 -7.65 7.56 2.05
CA PHE A 131 -6.71 8.53 2.63
C PHE A 131 -7.34 9.53 3.62
N ASN A 132 -8.66 9.48 3.82
CA ASN A 132 -9.38 10.27 4.83
C ASN A 132 -9.70 9.47 6.11
N SER A 133 -9.20 8.23 6.24
CA SER A 133 -9.58 7.26 7.29
C SER A 133 -8.67 7.23 8.52
#